data_AF-A0A284S5T9-F1
#
_entry.id   AF-A0A284S5T9-F1
#
_cell.length_a   1.000
_cell.length_b   1.000
_cell.length_c   1.000
_cell.angle_alpha   90.00
_cell.angle_beta   90.00
_cell.angle_gamma   90.00
#
_symmetry.space_group_name_H-M   'P 1'
#
loop_
_entity.id
_entity.type
_entity.pdbx_description
1 polymer ?
#
loop_
_entity_poly.entity_id
_entity_poly.type
_entity_poly.pdbx_seq_one_letter_code
_entity_poly.pdbx_strand_id
1 'polypeptide(L)'
;MEKLPPELESLFLFYLEAHELLRYATCNRLAFTRVSDFIEQHYSTRRLLGSFFSTEEGYRIFREVQRRYGVLVSGSQVTGLFIRNTEMFTTSDLDVYVNLKREPALAAALAQTGYHLHADLTKEGGATELDDNALLLAMDTNEMILRTKYVFSAIASVKEYHNQEGKVVQVIASHGPPMDIILGFHSSKVP
;
A
#
# COMPACT_ATOMS: atom_id res chain seq x y z
N MET A 1 26.63 18.83 -25.23
CA MET A 1 25.22 19.11 -24.88
C MET A 1 25.23 19.87 -23.58
N GLU A 2 24.74 21.12 -23.60
CA GLU A 2 24.54 21.92 -22.39
C GLU A 2 23.67 21.14 -21.39
N LYS A 3 24.08 21.13 -20.12
CA LYS A 3 23.29 20.51 -19.06
C LYS A 3 22.05 21.37 -18.84
N LEU A 4 20.86 20.80 -19.03
CA LEU A 4 19.63 21.43 -18.56
C LEU A 4 19.76 21.74 -17.05
N PRO A 5 19.27 22.91 -16.59
CA PRO A 5 19.12 23.18 -15.17
C PRO A 5 18.35 22.06 -14.46
N PRO A 6 18.75 21.65 -13.24
CA PRO A 6 18.10 20.57 -12.49
C PRO A 6 16.59 20.73 -12.32
N GLU A 7 16.11 21.97 -12.24
CA GLU A 7 14.70 22.31 -12.06
C GLU A 7 13.89 22.02 -13.34
N LEU A 8 14.43 22.37 -14.50
CA LEU A 8 13.79 22.09 -15.80
C LEU A 8 13.82 20.60 -16.14
N GLU A 9 14.88 19.92 -15.72
CA GLU A 9 14.99 18.48 -15.84
C GLU A 9 13.99 17.73 -14.96
N SER A 10 13.82 18.17 -13.72
CA SER A 10 12.80 17.62 -12.81
C SER A 10 11.40 17.85 -13.35
N LEU A 11 11.14 19.02 -13.94
CA LEU A 11 9.88 19.33 -14.61
C LEU A 11 9.60 18.40 -15.79
N PHE A 12 10.61 18.13 -16.64
CA PHE A 12 10.47 17.19 -17.75
C PHE A 12 10.11 15.79 -17.25
N LEU A 13 10.83 15.28 -16.25
CA LEU A 13 10.57 13.96 -15.65
C LEU A 13 9.18 13.89 -14.99
N PHE A 14 8.68 15.01 -14.46
CA PHE A 14 7.36 15.07 -13.83
C PHE A 14 6.20 14.84 -14.81
N TYR A 15 6.38 15.16 -16.10
CA TYR A 15 5.35 14.93 -17.12
C TYR A 15 5.42 13.54 -17.76
N LEU A 16 6.46 12.76 -17.46
CA LEU A 16 6.56 11.40 -17.96
C LEU A 16 5.69 10.43 -17.14
N GLU A 17 5.05 9.51 -17.85
CA GLU A 17 4.45 8.34 -17.23
C GLU A 17 5.51 7.37 -16.70
N ALA A 18 5.12 6.46 -15.81
CA ALA A 18 6.04 5.50 -15.21
C ALA A 18 6.81 4.67 -16.25
N HIS A 19 6.13 4.24 -17.32
CA HIS A 19 6.75 3.45 -18.38
C HIS A 19 7.75 4.27 -19.22
N GLU A 20 7.49 5.57 -19.39
CA GLU A 20 8.37 6.50 -20.10
C GLU A 20 9.61 6.85 -19.28
N LEU A 21 9.46 7.01 -17.96
CA LEU A 21 10.58 7.17 -17.03
C LEU A 21 11.53 5.96 -17.11
N LEU A 22 10.98 4.75 -17.09
CA LEU A 22 11.78 3.52 -17.21
C LEU A 22 12.49 3.46 -18.57
N ARG A 23 11.81 3.78 -19.67
CA ARG A 23 12.44 3.85 -20.99
C ARG A 23 13.56 4.89 -21.03
N TYR A 24 13.33 6.09 -20.51
CA TYR A 24 14.32 7.15 -20.47
C TYR A 24 15.56 6.76 -19.64
N ALA A 25 15.38 6.07 -18.52
CA ALA A 25 16.47 5.56 -17.69
C ALA A 25 17.41 4.61 -18.44
N THR A 26 16.92 3.89 -19.46
CA THR A 26 17.75 2.96 -20.26
C THR A 26 18.66 3.64 -21.28
N CYS A 27 18.46 4.93 -21.58
CA CYS A 27 19.19 5.61 -22.64
C CYS A 27 20.69 5.76 -22.32
N ASN A 28 21.06 6.08 -21.07
CA ASN A 28 22.44 6.18 -20.61
C ASN A 28 22.52 6.28 -19.07
N ARG A 29 23.73 6.16 -18.51
CA ARG A 29 23.98 6.21 -17.05
C ARG A 29 23.55 7.51 -16.39
N LEU A 30 23.64 8.65 -17.08
CA LEU A 30 23.23 9.94 -16.53
C LEU A 30 21.69 10.01 -16.43
N ALA A 31 20.98 9.59 -17.47
CA ALA A 31 19.52 9.48 -17.47
C ALA A 31 19.04 8.50 -16.38
N PHE A 32 19.70 7.35 -16.24
CA PHE A 32 19.43 6.40 -15.16
C PHE A 32 19.57 7.04 -13.77
N THR A 33 20.66 7.75 -13.53
CA THR A 33 20.91 8.42 -12.23
C THR A 33 19.82 9.46 -11.96
N ARG A 34 19.49 10.29 -12.95
CA ARG A 34 18.46 11.33 -12.83
C ARG A 34 17.07 10.76 -12.58
N VAL A 35 16.70 9.68 -13.26
CA VAL A 35 15.43 9.00 -13.00
C VAL A 35 15.43 8.36 -11.62
N SER A 36 16.56 7.80 -11.16
CA SER A 36 16.67 7.23 -9.82
C SER A 36 16.48 8.30 -8.75
N ASP A 37 17.17 9.43 -8.87
CA ASP A 37 17.04 10.58 -7.95
C ASP A 37 15.60 11.11 -7.96
N PHE A 38 14.99 11.24 -9.15
CA PHE A 38 13.59 11.64 -9.29
C PHE A 38 12.63 10.64 -8.63
N ILE A 39 12.85 9.33 -8.81
CA ILE A 39 12.02 8.29 -8.18
C ILE A 39 12.15 8.35 -6.66
N GLU A 40 13.37 8.46 -6.14
CA GLU A 40 13.62 8.58 -4.70
C GLU A 40 12.94 9.81 -4.10
N GLN A 41 12.94 10.93 -4.82
CA GLN A 41 12.30 12.17 -4.37
C GLN A 41 10.77 12.11 -4.46
N HIS A 42 10.21 11.58 -5.54
CA HIS A 42 8.76 11.66 -5.80
C HIS A 42 7.96 10.43 -5.34
N TYR A 43 8.58 9.24 -5.30
CA TYR A 43 7.95 7.96 -4.93
C TYR A 43 8.47 7.42 -3.59
N SER A 44 8.92 8.31 -2.70
CA SER A 44 9.48 7.93 -1.40
C SER A 44 8.46 7.28 -0.47
N THR A 45 8.65 5.99 -0.18
CA THR A 45 7.92 5.30 0.89
C THR A 45 8.21 5.92 2.26
N ARG A 46 9.39 6.52 2.45
CA ARG A 46 9.74 7.21 3.69
C ARG A 46 8.91 8.47 3.88
N ARG A 47 8.67 9.25 2.82
CA ARG A 47 7.79 10.43 2.88
C ARG A 47 6.34 10.01 3.19
N LEU A 48 5.85 8.96 2.52
CA LEU A 48 4.49 8.46 2.75
C LEU A 48 4.32 7.95 4.17
N LEU A 49 5.21 7.08 4.66
CA LEU A 49 5.08 6.50 6.00
C LEU A 49 5.46 7.47 7.11
N GLY A 50 6.32 8.45 6.85
CA GLY A 50 6.73 9.45 7.83
C GLY A 50 5.57 10.35 8.31
N SER A 51 4.48 10.47 7.56
CA SER A 51 3.28 11.18 8.00
C SER A 51 2.41 10.37 9.00
N PHE A 52 2.65 9.06 9.10
CA PHE A 52 1.98 8.16 10.05
C PHE A 52 2.90 7.79 11.22
N PHE A 53 4.21 7.70 10.98
CA PHE A 53 5.22 7.39 11.99
C PHE A 53 6.14 8.58 12.19
N SER A 54 5.76 9.48 13.10
CA SER A 54 6.47 10.75 13.35
C SER A 54 7.87 10.58 13.95
N THR A 55 8.15 9.43 14.58
CA THR A 55 9.47 9.08 15.10
C THR A 55 10.22 8.13 14.17
N GLU A 56 11.53 8.34 14.02
CA GLU A 56 12.39 7.43 13.25
C GLU A 56 12.36 6.01 13.80
N GLU A 57 12.26 5.85 15.13
CA GLU A 57 12.13 4.54 15.76
C GLU A 57 10.82 3.86 15.38
N GLY A 58 9.69 4.59 15.44
CA GLY A 58 8.40 4.04 15.02
C GLY A 58 8.38 3.63 13.55
N TYR A 59 8.97 4.45 12.68
CA TYR A 59 9.16 4.11 11.27
C TYR A 59 9.95 2.80 11.11
N ARG A 60 11.08 2.64 11.82
CA ARG A 60 11.92 1.44 11.75
C ARG A 60 11.20 0.20 12.28
N ILE A 61 10.47 0.31 13.38
CA ILE A 61 9.66 -0.78 13.94
C ILE A 61 8.64 -1.28 12.92
N PHE A 62 7.88 -0.36 12.31
CA PHE A 62 6.91 -0.71 11.27
C PHE A 62 7.59 -1.36 10.05
N ARG A 63 8.69 -0.78 9.56
CA ARG A 63 9.44 -1.31 8.40
C ARG A 63 10.02 -2.69 8.65
N GLU A 64 10.44 -2.99 9.87
CA GLU A 64 10.96 -4.32 10.22
C GLU A 64 9.85 -5.38 10.20
N VAL A 65 8.68 -5.07 10.77
CA VAL A 65 7.50 -5.94 10.66
C VAL A 65 7.09 -6.10 9.19
N GLN A 66 7.12 -5.00 8.43
CA GLN A 66 6.78 -5.02 7.02
C GLN A 66 7.66 -5.99 6.23
N ARG A 67 8.97 -5.87 6.40
CA ARG A 67 9.97 -6.72 5.75
C ARG A 67 9.87 -8.18 6.21
N ARG A 68 9.65 -8.41 7.50
CA ARG A 68 9.65 -9.77 8.09
C ARG A 68 8.40 -10.57 7.79
N TYR A 69 7.25 -9.91 7.71
CA TYR A 69 5.95 -10.59 7.60
C TYR A 69 5.22 -10.32 6.28
N GLY A 70 5.84 -9.61 5.35
CA GLY A 70 5.25 -9.33 4.03
C GLY A 70 4.03 -8.42 4.12
N VAL A 71 4.06 -7.43 5.03
CA VAL A 71 2.98 -6.46 5.15
C VAL A 71 3.00 -5.54 3.91
N LEU A 72 1.84 -5.34 3.31
CA LEU A 72 1.69 -4.49 2.13
C LEU A 72 0.94 -3.21 2.53
N VAL A 73 1.32 -2.10 1.92
CA VAL A 73 0.60 -0.83 2.03
C VAL A 73 -0.11 -0.61 0.70
N SER A 74 -1.38 -0.23 0.74
CA SER A 74 -2.16 0.05 -0.47
C SER A 74 -3.08 1.26 -0.25
N GLY A 75 -4.12 1.36 -1.07
CA GLY A 75 -5.17 2.35 -0.87
C GLY A 75 -4.82 3.74 -1.35
N SER A 76 -5.55 4.71 -0.82
CA SER A 76 -5.53 6.11 -1.25
C SER A 76 -4.15 6.77 -1.12
N GLN A 77 -3.41 6.46 -0.04
CA GLN A 77 -2.05 6.97 0.18
C GLN A 77 -1.08 6.53 -0.93
N VAL A 78 -1.16 5.26 -1.33
CA VAL A 78 -0.30 4.71 -2.39
C VAL A 78 -0.73 5.24 -3.76
N THR A 79 -2.03 5.39 -4.00
CA THR A 79 -2.55 6.07 -5.19
C THR A 79 -1.99 7.49 -5.29
N GLY A 80 -2.03 8.25 -4.18
CA GLY A 80 -1.45 9.60 -4.07
C GLY A 80 0.03 9.65 -4.45
N LEU A 81 0.79 8.63 -4.05
CA LEU A 81 2.20 8.48 -4.45
C LEU A 81 2.34 8.31 -5.97
N PHE A 82 1.52 7.44 -6.58
CA PHE A 82 1.59 7.16 -8.02
C PHE A 82 1.16 8.32 -8.90
N ILE A 83 0.11 9.05 -8.50
CA ILE A 83 -0.34 10.27 -9.20
C ILE A 83 0.50 11.50 -8.84
N ARG A 84 1.55 11.32 -8.01
CA ARG A 84 2.46 12.38 -7.53
C ARG A 84 1.72 13.55 -6.86
N ASN A 85 0.59 13.26 -6.20
CA ASN A 85 -0.25 14.20 -5.47
C ASN A 85 -0.67 13.61 -4.11
N THR A 86 0.27 13.57 -3.17
CA THR A 86 0.03 13.08 -1.81
C THR A 86 -0.79 14.06 -0.96
N GLU A 87 -0.85 15.33 -1.34
CA GLU A 87 -1.60 16.38 -0.63
C GLU A 87 -3.11 16.11 -0.63
N MET A 88 -3.61 15.54 -1.73
CA MET A 88 -5.02 15.16 -1.91
C MET A 88 -5.51 14.13 -0.87
N PHE A 89 -4.60 13.35 -0.28
CA PHE A 89 -4.93 12.25 0.65
C PHE A 89 -4.40 12.49 2.05
N THR A 90 -4.11 13.73 2.43
CA THR A 90 -3.51 14.07 3.75
C THR A 90 -4.35 13.67 4.95
N THR A 91 -5.67 13.56 4.78
CA THR A 91 -6.63 13.12 5.81
C THR A 91 -7.07 11.67 5.64
N SER A 92 -6.56 10.95 4.63
CA SER A 92 -6.93 9.57 4.37
C SER A 92 -6.14 8.60 5.25
N ASP A 93 -6.74 7.46 5.54
CA ASP A 93 -6.14 6.42 6.37
C ASP A 93 -5.00 5.70 5.64
N LEU A 94 -4.13 5.03 6.41
CA LEU A 94 -3.11 4.13 5.86
C LEU A 94 -3.65 2.71 5.80
N ASP A 95 -3.94 2.22 4.59
CA ASP A 95 -4.41 0.85 4.38
C ASP A 95 -3.24 -0.13 4.39
N VAL A 96 -3.24 -1.02 5.37
CA VAL A 96 -2.17 -1.99 5.63
C VAL A 96 -2.72 -3.40 5.57
N TYR A 97 -2.19 -4.21 4.65
CA TYR A 97 -2.63 -5.58 4.42
C TYR A 97 -1.62 -6.58 4.98
N VAL A 98 -2.10 -7.57 5.71
CA VAL A 98 -1.26 -8.59 6.36
C VAL A 98 -1.93 -9.96 6.31
N ASN A 99 -1.14 -11.03 6.37
CA ASN A 99 -1.72 -12.35 6.58
C ASN A 99 -2.22 -12.46 8.04
N LEU A 100 -3.40 -13.05 8.25
CA LEU A 100 -4.04 -13.19 9.57
C LEU A 100 -3.10 -13.79 10.62
N LYS A 101 -2.29 -14.78 10.25
CA LYS A 101 -1.32 -15.42 11.16
C LYS A 101 -0.24 -14.47 11.68
N ARG A 102 -0.05 -13.31 11.02
CA ARG A 102 0.95 -12.29 11.34
C ARG A 102 0.34 -10.99 11.86
N GLU A 103 -0.98 -10.86 11.86
CA GLU A 103 -1.70 -9.69 12.39
C GLU A 103 -1.28 -9.35 13.84
N PRO A 104 -1.11 -10.30 14.78
CA PRO A 104 -0.71 -9.96 16.14
C PRO A 104 0.67 -9.29 16.23
N ALA A 105 1.60 -9.67 15.34
CA ALA A 105 2.93 -9.06 15.28
C ALA A 105 2.87 -7.61 14.77
N LEU A 106 1.99 -7.34 13.80
CA LEU A 106 1.73 -5.99 13.31
C LEU A 106 1.04 -5.13 14.38
N ALA A 107 0.01 -5.67 15.05
CA ALA A 107 -0.68 -4.99 16.14
C ALA A 107 0.28 -4.62 17.28
N ALA A 108 1.19 -5.53 17.66
CA ALA A 108 2.20 -5.27 18.69
C ALA A 108 3.21 -4.18 18.27
N ALA A 109 3.56 -4.09 16.99
CA ALA A 109 4.39 -3.02 16.47
C ALA A 109 3.65 -1.67 16.47
N LEU A 110 2.40 -1.66 16.01
CA LEU A 110 1.57 -0.45 16.05
C LEU A 110 1.42 0.09 17.48
N ALA A 111 1.17 -0.80 18.45
CA ALA A 111 1.14 -0.44 19.87
C ALA A 111 2.44 0.21 20.36
N GLN A 112 3.61 -0.31 19.96
CA GLN A 112 4.91 0.29 20.28
C GLN A 112 5.10 1.66 19.64
N THR A 113 4.47 1.92 18.50
CA THR A 113 4.50 3.22 17.83
C THR A 113 3.44 4.22 18.32
N GLY A 114 2.68 3.89 19.38
CA GLY A 114 1.66 4.76 19.96
C GLY A 114 0.29 4.69 19.28
N TYR A 115 0.05 3.65 18.48
CA TYR A 115 -1.25 3.36 17.90
C TYR A 115 -2.03 2.39 18.78
N HIS A 116 -3.32 2.66 18.99
CA HIS A 116 -4.21 1.81 19.76
C HIS A 116 -5.40 1.36 18.92
N LEU A 117 -5.88 0.14 19.18
CA LEU A 117 -7.08 -0.37 18.53
C LEU A 117 -8.26 0.54 18.91
N HIS A 118 -8.87 1.14 17.91
CA HIS A 118 -10.04 2.01 18.05
C HIS A 118 -11.33 1.25 17.78
N ALA A 119 -11.37 0.51 16.67
CA ALA A 119 -12.52 -0.26 16.25
C ALA A 119 -12.09 -1.59 15.63
N ASP A 120 -12.85 -2.66 15.93
CA ASP A 120 -12.82 -3.90 15.17
C ASP A 120 -14.02 -3.89 14.23
N LEU A 121 -13.75 -3.68 12.94
CA LEU A 121 -14.75 -3.59 11.87
C LEU A 121 -14.98 -4.94 11.19
N THR A 122 -14.43 -6.02 11.75
CA THR A 122 -14.71 -7.38 11.30
C THR A 122 -16.22 -7.62 11.43
N LYS A 123 -16.92 -7.69 10.29
CA LYS A 123 -18.39 -7.72 10.23
C LYS A 123 -19.00 -8.73 11.21
N GLU A 124 -20.03 -8.31 11.95
CA GLU A 124 -21.09 -9.17 12.53
C GLU A 124 -21.96 -9.84 11.43
N GLY A 125 -21.37 -10.37 10.36
CA GLY A 125 -22.15 -10.87 9.23
C GLY A 125 -21.35 -11.56 8.15
N GLY A 126 -21.15 -12.86 8.33
CA GLY A 126 -20.98 -13.80 7.22
C GLY A 126 -19.57 -13.94 6.67
N ALA A 127 -18.62 -14.36 7.50
CA ALA A 127 -17.65 -15.34 7.01
C ALA A 127 -18.42 -16.64 6.73
N THR A 128 -19.14 -16.70 5.59
CA THR A 128 -19.41 -18.01 4.99
C THR A 128 -18.03 -18.56 4.66
N GLU A 129 -17.57 -19.55 5.43
CA GLU A 129 -16.45 -20.41 5.06
C GLU A 129 -16.71 -20.88 3.63
N LEU A 130 -16.08 -20.24 2.65
CA LEU A 130 -16.05 -20.77 1.31
C LEU A 130 -15.01 -21.89 1.34
N ASP A 131 -15.46 -23.09 0.99
CA ASP A 131 -14.62 -24.27 0.77
C ASP A 131 -13.37 -23.89 -0.06
N ASP A 132 -12.21 -24.41 0.31
CA ASP A 132 -10.92 -24.15 -0.36
C ASP A 132 -11.01 -24.45 -1.87
N ASN A 133 -11.90 -25.35 -2.29
CA ASN A 133 -12.17 -25.62 -3.72
C ASN A 133 -12.93 -24.49 -4.41
N ALA A 134 -13.88 -23.84 -3.73
CA ALA A 134 -14.58 -22.66 -4.24
C ALA A 134 -13.63 -21.45 -4.34
N LEU A 135 -12.66 -21.37 -3.42
CA LEU A 135 -11.59 -20.39 -3.41
C LEU A 135 -10.69 -20.51 -4.67
N LEU A 136 -10.27 -21.73 -4.99
CA LEU A 136 -9.50 -22.05 -6.21
C LEU A 136 -10.27 -21.75 -7.52
N LEU A 137 -11.56 -22.08 -7.57
CA LEU A 137 -12.42 -21.81 -8.74
C LEU A 137 -12.64 -20.31 -9.00
N ALA A 138 -12.71 -19.48 -7.96
CA ALA A 138 -12.85 -18.03 -8.10
C ALA A 138 -11.57 -17.33 -8.59
N MET A 139 -10.40 -17.92 -8.33
CA MET A 139 -9.11 -17.43 -8.86
C MET A 139 -8.94 -17.72 -10.36
N ASP A 140 -9.51 -18.83 -10.84
CA ASP A 140 -9.40 -19.29 -12.24
C ASP A 140 -10.46 -18.68 -13.17
N THR A 141 -11.52 -18.10 -12.61
CA THR A 141 -12.62 -17.50 -13.40
C THR A 141 -12.45 -15.99 -13.61
N ASN A 142 -12.76 -15.54 -14.82
CA ASN A 142 -12.73 -14.12 -15.22
C ASN A 142 -14.02 -13.37 -14.83
N GLU A 143 -14.86 -13.95 -13.96
CA GLU A 143 -16.14 -13.36 -13.55
C GLU A 143 -15.96 -12.41 -12.36
N MET A 144 -16.20 -11.12 -12.60
CA MET A 144 -16.07 -10.02 -11.62
C MET A 144 -16.89 -10.23 -10.33
N ILE A 145 -18.04 -10.91 -10.42
CA ILE A 145 -18.91 -11.21 -9.27
C ILE A 145 -18.27 -12.24 -8.33
N LEU A 146 -17.66 -13.30 -8.89
CA LEU A 146 -16.96 -14.32 -8.11
C LEU A 146 -15.69 -13.76 -7.47
N ARG A 147 -14.94 -12.91 -8.18
CA ARG A 147 -13.77 -12.21 -7.61
C ARG A 147 -14.14 -11.27 -6.47
N THR A 148 -15.26 -10.56 -6.56
CA THR A 148 -15.74 -9.70 -5.47
C THR A 148 -16.08 -10.53 -4.23
N LYS A 149 -16.77 -11.67 -4.40
CA LYS A 149 -17.04 -12.62 -3.30
C LYS A 149 -15.77 -13.25 -2.73
N TYR A 150 -14.78 -13.56 -3.57
CA TYR A 150 -13.45 -14.04 -3.16
C TYR A 150 -12.74 -12.99 -2.30
N VAL A 151 -12.67 -11.74 -2.75
CA VAL A 151 -12.02 -10.66 -2.00
C VAL A 151 -12.66 -10.48 -0.62
N PHE A 152 -14.00 -10.51 -0.55
CA PHE A 152 -14.71 -10.40 0.74
C PHE A 152 -14.53 -11.62 1.65
N SER A 153 -14.40 -12.83 1.11
CA SER A 153 -14.17 -14.05 1.90
C SER A 153 -12.70 -14.26 2.28
N ALA A 154 -11.76 -13.69 1.52
CA ALA A 154 -10.34 -13.74 1.81
C ALA A 154 -9.94 -12.77 2.94
N ILE A 155 -10.73 -11.70 3.16
CA ILE A 155 -10.55 -10.77 4.28
C ILE A 155 -11.07 -11.44 5.56
N ALA A 156 -10.16 -11.64 6.50
CA ALA A 156 -10.44 -12.28 7.78
C ALA A 156 -10.83 -11.26 8.87
N SER A 157 -10.18 -10.10 8.88
CA SER A 157 -10.46 -9.02 9.82
C SER A 157 -10.15 -7.66 9.22
N VAL A 158 -10.85 -6.64 9.72
CA VAL A 158 -10.56 -5.23 9.43
C VAL A 158 -10.55 -4.49 10.75
N LYS A 159 -9.42 -3.88 11.11
CA LYS A 159 -9.24 -3.19 12.38
C LYS A 159 -8.68 -1.80 12.18
N GLU A 160 -9.20 -0.84 12.92
CA GLU A 160 -8.74 0.55 12.86
C GLU A 160 -7.90 0.87 14.08
N TYR A 161 -6.72 1.42 13.83
CA TYR A 161 -5.77 1.83 14.84
C TYR A 161 -5.55 3.34 14.76
N HIS A 162 -5.68 4.02 15.89
CA HIS A 162 -5.57 5.47 15.97
C HIS A 162 -4.38 5.84 16.87
N ASN A 163 -3.62 6.86 16.48
CA ASN A 163 -2.62 7.48 17.35
C ASN A 163 -3.16 8.77 17.99
N GLN A 164 -2.37 9.37 18.88
CA GLN A 164 -2.73 10.62 19.57
C GLN A 164 -2.81 11.83 18.63
N GLU A 165 -2.18 11.76 17.46
CA GLU A 165 -2.18 12.81 16.44
C GLU A 165 -3.40 12.70 15.50
N GLY A 166 -4.30 11.75 15.73
CA GLY A 166 -5.50 11.52 14.91
C GLY A 166 -5.21 10.83 13.57
N LYS A 167 -4.01 10.26 13.38
CA LYS A 167 -3.70 9.42 12.23
C LYS A 167 -4.30 8.04 12.41
N VAL A 168 -4.82 7.50 11.32
CA VAL A 168 -5.52 6.22 11.28
C VAL A 168 -4.71 5.24 10.43
N VAL A 169 -4.52 4.04 10.95
CA VAL A 169 -3.99 2.88 10.24
C VAL A 169 -5.08 1.83 10.20
N GLN A 170 -5.57 1.50 9.01
CA GLN A 170 -6.53 0.43 8.82
C GLN A 170 -5.77 -0.86 8.49
N VAL A 171 -5.89 -1.86 9.36
CA VAL A 171 -5.27 -3.18 9.21
C VAL A 171 -6.29 -4.14 8.64
N ILE A 172 -6.04 -4.61 7.41
CA ILE A 172 -6.83 -5.63 6.73
C ILE A 172 -6.06 -6.94 6.79
N ALA A 173 -6.53 -7.88 7.62
CA ALA A 173 -5.94 -9.20 7.71
C ALA A 173 -6.63 -10.19 6.76
N SER A 174 -5.84 -11.13 6.23
CA SER A 174 -6.28 -12.04 5.18
C SER A 174 -5.92 -13.49 5.45
N HIS A 175 -6.79 -14.43 5.05
CA HIS A 175 -6.50 -15.86 5.15
C HIS A 175 -5.36 -16.26 4.18
N GLY A 176 -5.37 -15.69 2.97
CA GLY A 176 -4.39 -15.91 1.90
C GLY A 176 -3.27 -14.85 1.82
N PRO A 177 -2.57 -14.77 0.69
CA PRO A 177 -1.60 -13.71 0.40
C PRO A 177 -2.29 -12.33 0.32
N PRO A 178 -1.81 -11.32 1.06
CA PRO A 178 -2.32 -9.94 0.99
C PRO A 178 -2.40 -9.34 -0.43
N MET A 179 -1.49 -9.77 -1.31
CA MET A 179 -1.43 -9.30 -2.70
C MET A 179 -2.68 -9.67 -3.50
N ASP A 180 -3.28 -10.83 -3.26
CA ASP A 180 -4.44 -11.31 -4.02
C ASP A 180 -5.68 -10.44 -3.74
N ILE A 181 -5.82 -9.97 -2.50
CA ILE A 181 -6.89 -9.05 -2.11
C ILE A 181 -6.69 -7.69 -2.76
N ILE A 182 -5.47 -7.15 -2.71
CA ILE A 182 -5.13 -5.86 -3.33
C ILE A 182 -5.41 -5.91 -4.83
N LEU A 183 -4.91 -6.93 -5.53
CA LEU A 183 -5.13 -7.10 -6.96
C LEU A 183 -6.62 -7.33 -7.28
N GLY A 184 -7.35 -8.07 -6.44
CA GLY A 184 -8.79 -8.26 -6.59
C GLY A 184 -9.59 -6.95 -6.53
N PHE A 185 -9.25 -6.03 -5.63
CA PHE A 185 -9.86 -4.71 -5.57
C PHE A 185 -9.52 -3.84 -6.79
N HIS A 186 -8.24 -3.78 -7.18
CA HIS A 186 -7.79 -2.92 -8.28
C HIS A 186 -8.20 -3.45 -9.67
N SER A 187 -8.44 -4.77 -9.81
CA SER A 187 -8.96 -5.38 -11.05
C SER A 187 -10.45 -5.10 -11.29
N SER A 188 -11.17 -4.59 -10.28
CA SER A 188 -12.60 -4.26 -10.39
C SER A 188 -12.86 -2.84 -10.91
N LYS A 189 -11.81 -2.04 -11.11
CA LYS A 189 -11.89 -0.61 -11.50
C LYS A 189 -11.25 -0.32 -12.86
N VAL A 190 -11.56 -1.15 -13.86
CA VAL A 190 -11.27 -0.86 -15.26
C VAL A 190 -12.58 -0.94 -16.05
N PRO A 191 -13.16 0.17 -16.55
CA PRO A 191 -14.03 0.12 -17.72
C PRO A 191 -13.20 -0.14 -18.99
#